data_AF-A0A927IBK6-F1
#
_entry.id   AF-A0A927IBK6-F1
#
_cell.length_a   1.000
_cell.length_b   1.000
_cell.length_c   1.000
_cell.angle_alpha   90.00
_cell.angle_beta   90.00
_cell.angle_gamma   90.00
#
_symmetry.space_group_name_H-M   'P 1'
#
loop_
_entity.id
_entity.type
_entity.pdbx_description
1 polymer ?
#
loop_
_entity_poly.entity_id
_entity_poly.type
_entity_poly.pdbx_seq_one_letter_code
_entity_poly.pdbx_strand_id
1 'polypeptide(L)'
;MTEYAGPSVVERSDTELTEAIRTGAEQAAVAELYARHRSAVLAYARTCCRDAHTAEDLAAEAFARTLEAVRSGGGPTGPWRPYLLTVVRRTAMAWATTARRAEVTEDVEQWEHAVPHTHDGEEFTLRGEEDDLVLRGFRALPERWQAVLWHTVVEGESAQQVGTMLGLSASGVWSLAERAREGLREAYLSEHAHSPRASAECRRHSPAMAAAVRRGRRTAGRRLDRHLVECRSCRRAFRDLTELNSRLRVVLPGAVLLWGAEKYVSSYAAAAATAAGSGGAAAGGSVVAAGLPAAQLAGASLAVVTAVGALVYVAVPQGTDAGRADPPAVSEAPTRPGAGRAAAPTPAPSAPTPDTSPSSVPTSVSTFALAEPVRASTSVPAAPDERTRLRIDSTGLCMEIPGGSREVGAQPREAACSGASHQEWDVTPQEKRRRVMLRNVGTGLCLSHTGTTTPGAPVRQAACDSGDALQIWSINRHDDRGMAGIFTSDNMYLGLKQWAPAARGEPHDSLIATSPHYYLSPSLHFRTDW
;
A
#
# COMPACT_ATOMS: atom_id res chain seq x y z
N MET A 1 19.88 31.66 -27.79
CA MET A 1 20.33 31.29 -26.44
C MET A 1 19.85 29.90 -26.16
N THR A 2 20.73 28.92 -26.34
CA THR A 2 20.44 27.51 -26.04
C THR A 2 20.64 27.34 -24.55
N GLU A 3 19.55 27.18 -23.82
CA GLU A 3 19.55 26.94 -22.38
C GLU A 3 20.08 25.53 -22.13
N TYR A 4 21.28 25.44 -21.57
CA TYR A 4 21.96 24.20 -21.24
C TYR A 4 21.31 23.65 -19.96
N ALA A 5 20.47 22.63 -20.07
CA ALA A 5 19.96 21.88 -18.92
C ALA A 5 21.15 21.21 -18.21
N GLY A 6 21.52 21.74 -17.04
CA GLY A 6 22.58 21.17 -16.20
C GLY A 6 22.27 19.72 -15.79
N PRO A 7 23.31 18.94 -15.43
CA PRO A 7 23.13 17.54 -15.06
C PRO A 7 22.21 17.43 -13.84
N SER A 8 21.16 16.61 -13.94
CA SER A 8 20.32 16.22 -12.83
C SER A 8 21.21 15.70 -11.70
N VAL A 9 21.21 16.39 -10.55
CA VAL A 9 21.90 15.92 -9.34
C VAL A 9 21.33 14.54 -9.03
N VAL A 10 22.16 13.50 -9.15
CA VAL A 10 21.82 12.17 -8.65
C VAL A 10 21.66 12.34 -7.13
N GLU A 11 20.42 12.26 -6.64
CA GLU A 11 20.16 12.32 -5.21
C GLU A 11 20.89 11.17 -4.53
N ARG A 12 21.92 11.50 -3.74
CA ARG A 12 22.72 10.52 -3.00
C ARG A 12 21.88 9.87 -1.90
N SER A 13 22.04 8.57 -1.71
CA SER A 13 21.47 7.81 -0.60
C SER A 13 22.07 8.19 0.75
N ASP A 14 21.39 7.85 1.84
CA ASP A 14 21.89 8.19 3.19
C ASP A 14 23.25 7.51 3.48
N THR A 15 23.48 6.31 2.92
CA THR A 15 24.77 5.62 3.02
C THR A 15 25.88 6.40 2.31
N GLU A 16 25.64 6.85 1.07
CA GLU A 16 26.62 7.64 0.31
C GLU A 16 26.89 9.00 0.97
N LEU A 17 25.87 9.62 1.59
CA LEU A 17 26.05 10.84 2.38
C LEU A 17 26.86 10.58 3.65
N THR A 18 26.69 9.43 4.30
CA THR A 18 27.48 9.02 5.47
C THR A 18 28.95 8.84 5.11
N GLU A 19 29.22 8.15 4.00
CA GLU A 19 30.59 7.98 3.49
C GLU A 19 31.22 9.32 3.13
N ALA A 20 30.46 10.23 2.49
CA ALA A 20 30.93 11.58 2.18
C ALA A 20 31.35 12.36 3.44
N ILE A 21 30.57 12.28 4.52
CA ILE A 21 30.89 12.91 5.82
C ILE A 21 32.18 12.32 6.39
N ARG A 22 32.34 10.99 6.37
CA ARG A 22 33.56 10.30 6.85
C ARG A 22 34.81 10.71 6.07
N THR A 23 34.67 10.99 4.78
CA THR A 23 35.78 11.42 3.90
C THR A 23 36.03 12.93 3.88
N GLY A 24 35.34 13.72 4.70
CA GLY A 24 35.58 15.16 4.86
C GLY A 24 34.78 16.08 3.93
N ALA A 25 33.79 15.59 3.19
CA ALA A 25 32.85 16.41 2.43
C ALA A 25 31.64 16.78 3.33
N GLU A 26 31.85 17.74 4.24
CA GLU A 26 30.98 17.85 5.42
C GLU A 26 29.66 18.59 5.19
N GLN A 27 29.67 19.81 4.66
CA GLN A 27 28.53 20.70 4.89
C GLN A 27 27.28 20.37 4.08
N ALA A 28 27.43 20.07 2.78
CA ALA A 28 26.28 19.73 1.93
C ALA A 28 25.66 18.37 2.31
N ALA A 29 26.49 17.38 2.65
CA ALA A 29 26.01 16.06 3.05
C ALA A 29 25.30 16.10 4.41
N VAL A 30 25.85 16.85 5.37
CA VAL A 30 25.21 17.08 6.67
C VAL A 30 23.89 17.83 6.51
N ALA A 31 23.85 18.89 5.70
CA ALA A 31 22.62 19.66 5.47
C ALA A 31 21.51 18.81 4.84
N GLU A 32 21.86 17.94 3.89
CA GLU A 32 20.92 17.03 3.23
C GLU A 32 20.36 15.99 4.21
N LEU A 33 21.20 15.31 4.99
CA LEU A 33 20.76 14.36 6.01
C LEU A 33 19.89 15.03 7.08
N TYR A 34 20.28 16.23 7.50
CA TYR A 34 19.47 17.03 8.42
C TYR A 34 18.10 17.34 7.82
N ALA A 35 18.04 17.83 6.57
CA ALA A 35 16.79 18.16 5.89
C ALA A 35 15.85 16.95 5.76
N ARG A 36 16.40 15.76 5.47
CA ARG A 36 15.63 14.50 5.31
C ARG A 36 15.04 13.97 6.62
N HIS A 37 15.76 14.11 7.73
CA HIS A 37 15.35 13.47 8.98
C HIS A 37 14.81 14.44 10.04
N ARG A 38 15.02 15.76 9.90
CA ARG A 38 14.62 16.75 10.91
C ARG A 38 13.16 16.68 11.30
N SER A 39 12.25 16.45 10.34
CA SER A 39 10.81 16.41 10.61
C SER A 39 10.46 15.24 11.54
N ALA A 40 11.01 14.06 11.25
CA ALA A 40 10.86 12.86 12.06
C ALA A 40 11.45 13.04 13.47
N VAL A 41 12.70 13.50 13.53
CA VAL A 41 13.42 13.70 14.80
C VAL A 41 12.69 14.71 15.68
N LEU A 42 12.27 15.84 15.11
CA LEU A 42 11.54 16.87 15.84
C LEU A 42 10.14 16.42 16.26
N ALA A 43 9.44 15.66 15.41
CA ALA A 43 8.14 15.10 15.76
C ALA A 43 8.24 14.21 17.00
N TYR A 44 9.29 13.40 17.12
CA TYR A 44 9.52 12.58 18.30
C TYR A 44 10.03 13.40 19.50
N ALA A 45 10.96 14.32 19.31
CA ALA A 45 11.46 15.19 20.38
C ALA A 45 10.33 16.00 21.05
N ARG A 46 9.33 16.46 20.28
CA ARG A 46 8.12 17.12 20.81
C ARG A 46 7.27 16.24 21.72
N THR A 47 7.39 14.92 21.62
CA THR A 47 6.73 13.99 22.55
C THR A 47 7.52 13.79 23.83
N CYS A 48 8.80 14.17 23.84
CA CYS A 48 9.70 14.04 24.99
C CYS A 48 9.71 15.31 25.85
N CYS A 49 9.57 16.50 25.25
CA CYS A 49 9.75 17.80 25.93
C CYS A 49 8.43 18.53 26.20
N ARG A 50 8.41 19.40 27.22
CA ARG A 50 7.21 20.17 27.61
C ARG A 50 6.91 21.34 26.67
N ASP A 51 7.93 21.90 26.03
CA ASP A 51 7.81 23.02 25.10
C ASP A 51 8.56 22.78 23.78
N ALA A 52 8.24 23.59 22.78
CA ALA A 52 8.77 23.44 21.43
C ALA A 52 10.26 23.80 21.30
N HIS A 53 10.77 24.75 22.09
CA HIS A 53 12.15 25.19 22.00
C HIS A 53 13.08 24.11 22.57
N THR A 54 12.74 23.56 23.73
CA THR A 54 13.41 22.42 24.33
C THR A 54 13.40 21.19 23.39
N ALA A 55 12.33 20.97 22.64
CA ALA A 55 12.26 19.90 21.65
C ALA A 55 13.23 20.12 20.47
N GLU A 56 13.42 21.37 20.03
CA GLU A 56 14.40 21.73 19.01
C GLU A 56 15.83 21.53 19.52
N ASP A 57 16.12 21.91 20.77
CA ASP A 57 17.42 21.67 21.40
C ASP A 57 17.72 20.17 21.51
N LEU A 58 16.73 19.37 21.91
CA LEU A 58 16.89 17.91 22.01
C LEU A 58 17.16 17.28 20.65
N ALA A 59 16.44 17.73 19.62
CA ALA A 59 16.66 17.29 18.25
C ALA A 59 18.06 17.69 17.75
N ALA A 60 18.48 18.93 18.00
CA ALA A 60 19.80 19.44 17.61
C ALA A 60 20.93 18.65 18.30
N GLU A 61 20.80 18.37 19.60
CA GLU A 61 21.77 17.55 20.32
C GLU A 61 21.82 16.11 19.80
N ALA A 62 20.68 15.50 19.46
CA ALA A 62 20.63 14.17 18.87
C ALA A 62 21.34 14.12 17.49
N PHE A 63 21.15 15.14 16.64
CA PHE A 63 21.88 15.26 15.39
C PHE A 63 23.38 15.47 15.62
N ALA A 64 23.77 16.36 16.54
CA ALA A 64 25.17 16.64 16.85
C ALA A 64 25.91 15.37 17.31
N ARG A 65 25.34 14.63 18.26
CA ARG A 65 25.89 13.34 18.75
C ARG A 65 26.00 12.30 17.64
N THR A 66 25.01 12.23 16.75
CA THR A 66 25.02 11.29 15.62
C THR A 66 26.11 11.65 14.62
N LEU A 67 26.26 12.92 14.28
CA LEU A 67 27.29 13.41 13.37
C LEU A 67 28.70 13.22 13.93
N GLU A 68 28.90 13.46 15.22
CA GLU A 68 30.16 13.18 15.92
C GLU A 68 30.49 11.68 15.87
N ALA A 69 29.49 10.81 16.10
CA ALA A 69 29.64 9.37 15.97
C ALA A 69 30.02 8.96 14.54
N VAL A 70 29.40 9.56 13.50
CA VAL A 70 29.76 9.28 12.10
C VAL A 70 31.18 9.72 11.77
N ARG A 71 31.58 10.92 12.20
CA ARG A 71 32.94 11.47 11.99
C ARG A 71 34.03 10.65 12.65
N SER A 72 33.73 10.07 13.81
CA SER A 72 34.64 9.17 14.52
C SER A 72 34.66 7.73 13.96
N GLY A 73 33.98 7.48 12.84
CA GLY A 73 33.92 6.16 12.19
C GLY A 73 32.84 5.22 12.74
N GLY A 74 32.10 5.65 13.77
CA GLY A 74 30.90 4.99 14.27
C GLY A 74 29.63 5.48 13.56
N GLY A 75 28.54 5.62 14.33
CA GLY A 75 27.25 6.10 13.84
C GLY A 75 26.38 4.99 13.23
N PRO A 76 25.30 5.34 12.52
CA PRO A 76 24.44 4.36 11.86
C PRO A 76 25.22 3.55 10.82
N THR A 77 25.24 2.23 11.02
CA THR A 77 25.72 1.25 10.01
C THR A 77 24.64 0.88 9.01
N GLY A 78 23.38 1.22 9.33
CA GLY A 78 22.20 0.96 8.54
C GLY A 78 21.34 2.22 8.39
N PRO A 79 20.00 2.15 8.53
CA PRO A 79 19.11 3.28 8.30
C PRO A 79 19.27 4.38 9.35
N TRP A 80 19.34 5.64 8.90
CA TRP A 80 19.56 6.80 9.77
C TRP A 80 18.40 7.07 10.73
N ARG A 81 17.16 6.89 10.28
CA ARG A 81 16.00 7.34 11.06
C ARG A 81 15.78 6.57 12.37
N PRO A 82 15.76 5.22 12.39
CA PRO A 82 15.67 4.48 13.65
C PRO A 82 16.84 4.77 14.61
N TYR A 83 18.04 5.00 14.07
CA TYR A 83 19.20 5.38 14.87
C TYR A 83 19.00 6.75 15.54
N LEU A 84 18.60 7.77 14.77
CA LEU A 84 18.33 9.11 15.29
C LEU A 84 17.23 9.11 16.35
N LEU A 85 16.12 8.38 16.12
CA LEU A 85 15.04 8.25 17.11
C LEU A 85 15.55 7.58 18.40
N THR A 86 16.44 6.59 18.30
CA THR A 86 17.10 5.98 19.46
C THR A 86 18.00 6.98 20.20
N VAL A 87 18.72 7.84 19.49
CA VAL A 87 19.56 8.88 20.09
C VAL A 87 18.70 9.92 20.80
N VAL A 88 17.61 10.41 20.20
CA VAL A 88 16.66 11.33 20.86
C VAL A 88 16.19 10.75 22.18
N ARG A 89 15.74 9.49 22.17
CA ARG A 89 15.28 8.77 23.36
C ARG A 89 16.36 8.73 24.44
N ARG A 90 17.58 8.30 24.10
CA ARG A 90 18.70 8.21 25.05
C ARG A 90 19.10 9.57 25.61
N THR A 91 19.08 10.62 24.79
CA THR A 91 19.40 11.99 25.23
C THR A 91 18.31 12.53 26.16
N ALA A 92 17.03 12.31 25.86
CA ALA A 92 15.93 12.69 26.75
C ALA A 92 16.01 11.99 28.12
N MET A 93 16.34 10.69 28.13
CA MET A 93 16.60 9.95 29.37
C MET A 93 17.77 10.53 30.16
N ALA A 94 18.86 10.90 29.48
CA ALA A 94 19.99 11.54 30.14
C ALA A 94 19.56 12.88 30.77
N TRP A 95 18.75 13.69 30.07
CA TRP A 95 18.25 14.96 30.62
C TRP A 95 17.38 14.75 31.87
N ALA A 96 16.54 13.70 31.90
CA ALA A 96 15.70 13.36 33.06
C ALA A 96 16.51 13.08 34.34
N THR A 97 17.77 12.63 34.22
CA THR A 97 18.68 12.39 35.36
C THR A 97 19.47 13.64 35.80
N THR A 98 19.32 14.77 35.11
CA THR A 98 20.13 15.99 35.33
C THR A 98 19.28 17.17 35.81
N ALA A 99 19.88 18.36 35.92
CA ALA A 99 19.17 19.61 36.22
C ALA A 99 18.08 19.96 35.19
N ARG A 100 18.13 19.38 33.98
CA ARG A 100 17.16 19.59 32.90
C ARG A 100 15.88 18.75 33.05
N ARG A 101 15.72 17.97 34.12
CA ARG A 101 14.53 17.13 34.35
C ARG A 101 13.22 17.88 34.14
N ALA A 102 13.12 19.11 34.65
CA ALA A 102 11.91 19.93 34.56
C ALA A 102 11.49 20.30 33.12
N GLU A 103 12.38 20.15 32.14
CA GLU A 103 12.12 20.45 30.72
C GLU A 103 11.50 19.26 29.97
N VAL A 104 11.61 18.05 30.55
CA VAL A 104 11.13 16.79 29.96
C VAL A 104 9.71 16.49 30.46
N THR A 105 8.89 15.83 29.65
CA THR A 105 7.52 15.44 30.02
C THR A 105 7.50 14.39 31.13
N GLU A 106 6.41 14.39 31.92
CA GLU A 106 6.19 13.42 33.00
C GLU A 106 6.21 11.96 32.50
N ASP A 107 5.80 11.71 31.26
CA ASP A 107 5.84 10.37 30.63
C ASP A 107 7.29 9.80 30.58
N VAL A 108 8.31 10.66 30.38
CA VAL A 108 9.72 10.24 30.36
C VAL A 108 10.26 10.04 31.77
N GLU A 109 9.88 10.92 32.71
CA GLU A 109 10.23 10.81 34.13
C GLU A 109 9.65 9.52 34.73
N GLN A 110 8.39 9.22 34.43
CA GLN A 110 7.70 8.02 34.90
C GLN A 110 8.36 6.73 34.36
N TRP A 111 8.91 6.77 33.15
CA TRP A 111 9.64 5.63 32.58
C TRP A 111 10.97 5.39 33.29
N GLU A 112 11.75 6.43 33.63
CA GLU A 112 12.98 6.30 34.44
C GLU A 112 12.70 5.57 35.77
N HIS A 113 11.59 5.92 36.42
CA HIS A 113 11.19 5.34 37.69
C HIS A 113 10.60 3.92 37.58
N ALA A 114 10.10 3.52 36.39
CA ALA A 114 9.45 2.24 36.16
C ALA A 114 10.42 1.11 35.73
N VAL A 115 11.67 1.41 35.37
CA VAL A 115 12.63 0.43 34.84
C VAL A 115 13.51 -0.17 35.95
N PRO A 116 13.38 -1.47 36.28
CA PRO A 116 14.39 -2.17 37.07
C PRO A 116 15.73 -2.10 36.35
N HIS A 117 16.81 -1.72 37.05
CA HIS A 117 18.15 -1.56 36.48
C HIS A 117 18.85 -2.90 36.14
N THR A 118 18.11 -3.87 35.59
CA THR A 118 18.70 -5.07 34.99
C THR A 118 19.20 -4.72 33.59
N HIS A 119 20.43 -5.11 33.29
CA HIS A 119 21.06 -4.94 31.99
C HIS A 119 20.35 -5.83 30.98
N ASP A 120 19.25 -5.32 30.43
CA ASP A 120 18.56 -5.71 29.19
C ASP A 120 17.22 -4.94 29.22
N GLY A 121 17.26 -3.67 28.80
CA GLY A 121 16.12 -2.74 28.85
C GLY A 121 15.02 -3.06 27.83
N GLU A 122 14.60 -4.31 27.74
CA GLU A 122 13.63 -4.80 26.75
C GLU A 122 12.21 -5.02 27.30
N GLU A 123 11.97 -4.83 28.60
CA GLU A 123 10.75 -5.33 29.24
C GLU A 123 9.93 -4.26 29.99
N PHE A 124 9.13 -3.46 29.25
CA PHE A 124 7.78 -2.91 29.58
C PHE A 124 7.38 -1.87 28.50
N THR A 125 6.21 -1.78 27.87
CA THR A 125 4.81 -2.16 28.18
C THR A 125 4.16 -2.62 26.87
N LEU A 126 4.65 -3.70 26.28
CA LEU A 126 3.90 -4.36 25.21
C LEU A 126 2.68 -5.03 25.85
N ARG A 127 1.49 -4.91 25.24
CA ARG A 127 0.19 -5.29 25.84
C ARG A 127 0.00 -6.81 25.97
N GLY A 128 1.08 -7.59 26.07
CA GLY A 128 1.11 -9.03 26.27
C GLY A 128 2.23 -9.70 25.46
N GLU A 129 2.38 -11.01 25.65
CA GLU A 129 3.33 -11.90 24.94
C GLU A 129 3.17 -11.91 23.41
N GLU A 130 2.05 -11.39 22.91
CA GLU A 130 1.68 -11.34 21.49
C GLU A 130 2.43 -10.26 20.73
N ASP A 131 2.52 -9.07 21.33
CA ASP A 131 3.25 -7.94 20.78
C ASP A 131 4.76 -8.25 20.75
N ASP A 132 5.22 -9.03 21.73
CA ASP A 132 6.57 -9.55 21.84
C ASP A 132 6.93 -10.55 20.71
N LEU A 133 5.98 -11.40 20.26
CA LEU A 133 6.18 -12.25 19.07
C LEU A 133 6.35 -11.44 17.78
N VAL A 134 5.55 -10.37 17.60
CA VAL A 134 5.69 -9.46 16.44
C VAL A 134 7.05 -8.77 16.47
N LEU A 135 7.46 -8.29 17.65
CA LEU A 135 8.72 -7.59 17.83
C LEU A 135 9.93 -8.51 17.60
N ARG A 136 9.92 -9.73 18.14
CA ARG A 136 10.97 -10.73 17.86
C ARG A 136 11.04 -11.06 16.38
N GLY A 137 9.90 -11.31 15.74
CA GLY A 137 9.82 -11.57 14.30
C GLY A 137 10.39 -10.42 13.48
N PHE A 138 10.13 -9.17 13.86
CA PHE A 138 10.67 -7.97 13.21
C PHE A 138 12.19 -7.82 13.41
N ARG A 139 12.67 -8.00 14.65
CA ARG A 139 14.10 -7.92 15.00
C ARG A 139 14.93 -9.00 14.30
N ALA A 140 14.34 -10.14 13.97
CA ALA A 140 14.99 -11.21 13.22
C ALA A 140 15.20 -10.89 11.72
N LEU A 141 14.58 -9.82 11.21
CA LEU A 141 14.73 -9.44 9.79
C LEU A 141 16.05 -8.73 9.53
N PRO A 142 16.58 -8.77 8.29
CA PRO A 142 17.69 -7.91 7.88
C PRO A 142 17.40 -6.43 8.12
N GLU A 143 18.41 -5.65 8.51
CA GLU A 143 18.26 -4.21 8.85
C GLU A 143 17.58 -3.41 7.72
N ARG A 144 17.90 -3.72 6.46
CA ARG A 144 17.30 -3.07 5.29
C ARG A 144 15.79 -3.38 5.15
N TRP A 145 15.36 -4.57 5.60
CA TRP A 145 13.95 -4.96 5.63
C TRP A 145 13.21 -4.27 6.78
N GLN A 146 13.85 -4.17 7.95
CA GLN A 146 13.32 -3.39 9.07
C GLN A 146 13.12 -1.92 8.66
N ALA A 147 14.10 -1.34 7.96
CA ALA A 147 14.04 0.03 7.44
C ALA A 147 12.82 0.26 6.56
N VAL A 148 12.68 -0.55 5.50
CA VAL A 148 11.60 -0.35 4.53
C VAL A 148 10.24 -0.52 5.18
N LEU A 149 10.10 -1.45 6.13
CA LEU A 149 8.87 -1.64 6.89
C LEU A 149 8.57 -0.45 7.80
N TRP A 150 9.58 0.10 8.50
CA TRP A 150 9.41 1.31 9.30
C TRP A 150 8.91 2.47 8.44
N HIS A 151 9.63 2.81 7.39
CA HIS A 151 9.28 3.94 6.53
C HIS A 151 7.92 3.78 5.85
N THR A 152 7.62 2.59 5.31
CA THR A 152 6.39 2.38 4.52
C THR A 152 5.15 2.03 5.36
N VAL A 153 5.32 1.37 6.51
CA VAL A 153 4.20 0.88 7.33
C VAL A 153 3.96 1.78 8.55
N VAL A 154 5.02 2.21 9.23
CA VAL A 154 4.92 3.05 10.43
C VAL A 154 4.74 4.52 10.04
N GLU A 155 5.67 5.06 9.24
CA GLU A 155 5.68 6.48 8.86
C GLU A 155 4.78 6.77 7.66
N GLY A 156 4.43 5.75 6.88
CA GLY A 156 3.55 5.88 5.72
C GLY A 156 4.15 6.68 4.57
N GLU A 157 5.48 6.71 4.47
CA GLU A 157 6.20 7.47 3.45
C GLU A 157 6.06 6.84 2.07
N SER A 158 6.14 7.69 1.04
CA SER A 158 6.05 7.25 -0.35
C SER A 158 7.29 6.45 -0.77
N ALA A 159 7.11 5.50 -1.69
CA ALA A 159 8.22 4.70 -2.21
C ALA A 159 9.33 5.55 -2.86
N GLN A 160 9.01 6.74 -3.36
CA GLN A 160 9.96 7.71 -3.90
C GLN A 160 10.87 8.26 -2.79
N GLN A 161 10.28 8.78 -1.72
CA GLN A 161 11.03 9.32 -0.57
C GLN A 161 11.92 8.24 0.07
N VAL A 162 11.36 7.04 0.27
CA VAL A 162 12.09 5.89 0.81
C VAL A 162 13.18 5.42 -0.15
N GLY A 163 12.94 5.55 -1.46
CA GLY A 163 13.91 5.24 -2.50
C GLY A 163 15.15 6.12 -2.40
N THR A 164 14.98 7.43 -2.27
CA THR A 164 16.07 8.38 -2.07
C THR A 164 16.89 8.04 -0.82
N MET A 165 16.25 7.75 0.31
CA MET A 165 16.96 7.38 1.56
C MET A 165 17.74 6.07 1.43
N LEU A 166 17.13 5.03 0.86
CA LEU A 166 17.68 3.67 0.79
C LEU A 166 18.54 3.39 -0.45
N GLY A 167 18.70 4.38 -1.36
CA GLY A 167 19.39 4.21 -2.64
C GLY A 167 18.70 3.20 -3.55
N LEU A 168 17.37 3.26 -3.64
CA LEU A 168 16.53 2.35 -4.41
C LEU A 168 15.58 3.11 -5.34
N SER A 169 15.20 2.50 -6.47
CA SER A 169 14.05 2.96 -7.23
C SER A 169 12.76 2.74 -6.45
N ALA A 170 11.70 3.50 -6.76
CA ALA A 170 10.38 3.30 -6.15
C ALA A 170 9.85 1.87 -6.35
N SER A 171 10.11 1.25 -7.51
CA SER A 171 9.79 -0.15 -7.76
C SER A 171 10.62 -1.10 -6.88
N GLY A 172 11.91 -0.81 -6.70
CA GLY A 172 12.80 -1.55 -5.81
C GLY A 172 12.36 -1.49 -4.36
N VAL A 173 11.88 -0.33 -3.89
CA VAL A 173 11.29 -0.17 -2.55
C VAL A 173 10.05 -1.04 -2.40
N TRP A 174 9.14 -1.05 -3.38
CA TRP A 174 7.95 -1.90 -3.33
C TRP A 174 8.30 -3.39 -3.27
N SER A 175 9.20 -3.85 -4.15
CA SER A 175 9.67 -5.24 -4.16
C SER A 175 10.40 -5.61 -2.86
N LEU A 176 11.12 -4.67 -2.25
CA LEU A 176 11.76 -4.88 -0.95
C LEU A 176 10.72 -4.95 0.18
N ALA A 177 9.74 -4.06 0.19
CA ALA A 177 8.67 -4.03 1.19
C ALA A 177 7.81 -5.30 1.15
N GLU A 178 7.45 -5.79 -0.04
CA GLU A 178 6.73 -7.06 -0.18
C GLU A 178 7.52 -8.25 0.35
N ARG A 179 8.81 -8.35 -0.02
CA ARG A 179 9.69 -9.40 0.52
C ARG A 179 9.86 -9.28 2.03
N ALA A 180 10.00 -8.06 2.55
CA ALA A 180 10.12 -7.81 3.98
C ALA A 180 8.85 -8.23 4.74
N ARG A 181 7.66 -7.95 4.20
CA ARG A 181 6.38 -8.41 4.78
C ARG A 181 6.29 -9.92 4.78
N GLU A 182 6.71 -10.58 3.71
CA GLU A 182 6.70 -12.04 3.66
C GLU A 182 7.70 -12.66 4.63
N GLY A 183 8.92 -12.13 4.66
CA GLY A 183 9.93 -12.50 5.65
C GLY A 183 9.45 -12.35 7.09
N LEU A 184 8.72 -11.27 7.38
CA LEU A 184 8.12 -11.06 8.69
C LEU A 184 7.06 -12.11 9.03
N ARG A 185 6.21 -12.50 8.08
CA ARG A 185 5.22 -13.57 8.30
C ARG A 185 5.91 -14.90 8.62
N GLU A 186 6.99 -15.20 7.91
CA GLU A 186 7.79 -16.41 8.15
C GLU A 186 8.48 -16.36 9.52
N ALA A 187 9.13 -15.25 9.86
CA ALA A 187 9.76 -15.05 11.16
C ALA A 187 8.74 -15.15 12.31
N TYR A 188 7.59 -14.47 12.19
CA TYR A 188 6.51 -14.54 13.18
C TYR A 188 6.00 -15.97 13.37
N LEU A 189 5.78 -16.72 12.29
CA LEU A 189 5.32 -18.11 12.36
C LEU A 189 6.37 -19.03 13.00
N SER A 190 7.65 -18.77 12.76
CA SER A 190 8.75 -19.47 13.42
C SER A 190 8.71 -19.21 14.93
N GLU A 191 8.64 -17.95 15.35
CA GLU A 191 8.53 -17.55 16.75
C GLU A 191 7.29 -18.14 17.43
N HIS A 192 6.14 -18.11 16.76
CA HIS A 192 4.90 -18.72 17.26
C HIS A 192 5.03 -20.23 17.43
N ALA A 193 5.72 -20.92 16.51
CA ALA A 193 5.90 -22.37 16.58
C ALA A 193 6.83 -22.81 17.73
N HIS A 194 7.80 -21.97 18.10
CA HIS A 194 8.75 -22.21 19.20
C HIS A 194 8.27 -21.65 20.55
N SER A 195 7.14 -20.95 20.58
CA SER A 195 6.56 -20.44 21.82
C SER A 195 6.26 -21.59 22.81
N PRO A 196 6.48 -21.41 24.13
CA PRO A 196 6.24 -22.44 25.15
C PRO A 196 4.80 -22.99 25.17
N ARG A 197 3.83 -22.19 24.68
CA ARG A 197 2.41 -22.56 24.60
C ARG A 197 2.04 -23.30 23.30
N ALA A 198 2.96 -23.42 22.35
CA ALA A 198 2.70 -24.11 21.09
C ALA A 198 2.78 -25.63 21.28
N SER A 199 1.63 -26.30 21.16
CA SER A 199 1.59 -27.75 21.16
C SER A 199 2.19 -28.32 19.86
N ALA A 200 2.50 -29.61 19.86
CA ALA A 200 2.91 -30.31 18.63
C ALA A 200 1.83 -30.23 17.53
N GLU A 201 0.56 -30.06 17.91
CA GLU A 201 -0.55 -29.85 16.97
C GLU A 201 -0.51 -28.45 16.34
N CYS A 202 -0.26 -27.41 17.14
CA CYS A 202 -0.12 -26.03 16.66
C CYS A 202 0.98 -25.93 15.58
N ARG A 203 2.14 -26.56 15.82
CA ARG A 203 3.27 -26.58 14.87
C ARG A 203 2.90 -27.20 13.52
N ARG A 204 2.06 -28.23 13.51
CA ARG A 204 1.57 -28.86 12.26
C ARG A 204 0.68 -27.93 11.43
N HIS A 205 0.05 -26.95 12.06
CA HIS A 205 -0.84 -26.00 11.41
C HIS A 205 -0.13 -24.74 10.90
N SER A 206 1.13 -24.47 11.28
CA SER A 206 1.88 -23.29 10.82
C SER A 206 1.96 -23.14 9.30
N PRO A 207 2.29 -24.19 8.50
CA PRO A 207 2.31 -24.07 7.04
C PRO A 207 0.94 -23.80 6.45
N ALA A 208 -0.12 -24.37 7.05
CA ALA A 208 -1.49 -24.14 6.63
C ALA A 208 -1.94 -22.69 6.94
N MET A 209 -1.50 -22.13 8.07
CA MET A 209 -1.72 -20.71 8.40
C MET A 209 -1.00 -19.80 7.40
N ALA A 210 0.28 -20.07 7.12
CA ALA A 210 1.05 -19.33 6.11
C ALA A 210 0.35 -19.32 4.74
N ALA A 211 -0.06 -20.51 4.26
CA ALA A 211 -0.75 -20.66 2.99
C ALA A 211 -2.10 -19.91 2.96
N ALA A 212 -2.84 -19.94 4.06
CA ALA A 212 -4.12 -19.25 4.19
C ALA A 212 -3.98 -17.72 4.26
N VAL A 213 -2.89 -17.19 4.81
CA VAL A 213 -2.60 -15.75 4.78
C VAL A 213 -2.22 -15.31 3.38
N ARG A 214 -1.37 -16.07 2.66
CA ARG A 214 -0.92 -15.72 1.29
C ARG A 214 -2.01 -15.87 0.23
N ARG A 215 -2.75 -16.98 0.26
CA ARG A 215 -3.73 -17.37 -0.78
C ARG A 215 -5.18 -17.14 -0.35
N GLY A 216 -5.37 -16.48 0.78
CA GLY A 216 -6.67 -16.25 1.40
C GLY A 216 -7.25 -17.46 2.13
N ARG A 217 -8.22 -17.17 3.01
CA ARG A 217 -8.82 -18.12 3.97
C ARG A 217 -9.42 -19.37 3.32
N ARG A 218 -9.82 -19.31 2.05
CA ARG A 218 -10.35 -20.44 1.27
C ARG A 218 -9.33 -21.58 1.07
N THR A 219 -8.04 -21.27 1.18
CA THR A 219 -6.95 -22.27 1.11
C THR A 219 -6.74 -22.99 2.44
N ALA A 220 -7.29 -22.44 3.53
CA ALA A 220 -7.26 -23.13 4.81
C ALA A 220 -8.20 -24.32 4.75
N GLY A 221 -7.65 -25.53 4.79
CA GLY A 221 -8.47 -26.74 4.86
C GLY A 221 -9.32 -26.77 6.14
N ARG A 222 -10.41 -27.56 6.11
CA ARG A 222 -11.32 -27.79 7.26
C ARG A 222 -10.62 -28.13 8.58
N ARG A 223 -9.44 -28.77 8.50
CA ARG A 223 -8.62 -29.12 9.67
C ARG A 223 -8.06 -27.87 10.37
N LEU A 224 -7.59 -26.88 9.60
CA LEU A 224 -7.12 -25.62 10.15
C LEU A 224 -8.28 -24.81 10.74
N ASP A 225 -9.44 -24.77 10.07
CA ASP A 225 -10.65 -24.12 10.60
C ASP A 225 -11.03 -24.64 11.99
N ARG A 226 -11.16 -25.96 12.12
CA ARG A 226 -11.47 -26.60 13.39
C ARG A 226 -10.42 -26.27 14.46
N HIS A 227 -9.13 -26.36 14.11
CA HIS A 227 -8.08 -26.02 15.06
C HIS A 227 -8.15 -24.55 15.52
N LEU A 228 -8.43 -23.60 14.63
CA LEU A 228 -8.57 -22.19 15.00
C LEU A 228 -9.80 -21.95 15.90
N VAL A 229 -10.86 -22.77 15.80
CA VAL A 229 -12.03 -22.72 16.70
C VAL A 229 -11.72 -23.26 18.10
N GLU A 230 -10.78 -24.19 18.23
CA GLU A 230 -10.45 -24.82 19.51
C GLU A 230 -9.22 -24.19 20.18
N CYS A 231 -8.27 -23.70 19.39
CA CYS A 231 -6.98 -23.17 19.85
C CYS A 231 -6.95 -21.64 19.83
N ARG A 232 -6.99 -21.02 21.02
CA ARG A 232 -6.93 -19.55 21.17
C ARG A 232 -5.61 -18.96 20.67
N SER A 233 -4.47 -19.62 20.90
CA SER A 233 -3.15 -19.09 20.50
C SER A 233 -3.02 -19.02 18.98
N CYS A 234 -3.35 -20.10 18.26
CA CYS A 234 -3.30 -20.10 16.79
C CYS A 234 -4.35 -19.17 16.17
N ARG A 235 -5.53 -19.00 16.78
CA ARG A 235 -6.52 -18.01 16.32
C ARG A 235 -5.96 -16.58 16.37
N ARG A 236 -5.30 -16.24 17.47
CA ARG A 236 -4.68 -14.92 17.64
C ARG A 236 -3.50 -14.72 16.69
N ALA A 237 -2.63 -15.73 16.57
CA ALA A 237 -1.53 -15.72 15.60
C ALA A 237 -2.04 -15.54 14.16
N PHE A 238 -3.14 -16.20 13.81
CA PHE A 238 -3.76 -16.04 12.50
C PHE A 238 -4.28 -14.62 12.27
N ARG A 239 -4.94 -14.00 13.27
CA ARG A 239 -5.39 -12.60 13.20
C ARG A 239 -4.21 -11.65 13.03
N ASP A 240 -3.16 -11.81 13.83
CA ASP A 240 -1.95 -10.98 13.77
C ASP A 240 -1.29 -11.06 12.39
N LEU A 241 -1.23 -12.24 11.78
CA LEU A 241 -0.69 -12.42 10.43
C LEU A 241 -1.57 -11.80 9.33
N THR A 242 -2.90 -11.79 9.50
CA THR A 242 -3.82 -11.13 8.57
C THR A 242 -3.83 -9.61 8.73
N GLU A 243 -3.58 -9.10 9.93
CA GLU A 243 -3.58 -7.67 10.28
C GLU A 243 -2.15 -7.15 10.51
N LEU A 244 -1.15 -7.77 9.87
CA LEU A 244 0.27 -7.55 10.20
C LEU A 244 0.68 -6.08 10.10
N ASN A 245 0.23 -5.36 9.06
CA ASN A 245 0.59 -3.95 8.88
C ASN A 245 0.00 -3.04 9.97
N SER A 246 -1.27 -3.24 10.34
CA SER A 246 -1.89 -2.43 11.40
C SER A 246 -1.27 -2.77 12.76
N ARG A 247 -0.93 -4.05 13.01
CA ARG A 247 -0.20 -4.47 14.21
C ARG A 247 1.19 -3.84 14.26
N LEU A 248 1.97 -3.86 13.18
CA LEU A 248 3.29 -3.22 13.13
C LEU A 248 3.22 -1.72 13.43
N ARG A 249 2.22 -1.02 12.86
CA ARG A 249 2.04 0.43 13.05
C ARG A 249 1.76 0.81 14.51
N VAL A 250 1.30 -0.13 15.33
CA VAL A 250 1.06 0.08 16.76
C VAL A 250 2.25 -0.44 17.60
N VAL A 251 2.70 -1.66 17.34
CA VAL A 251 3.70 -2.35 18.15
C VAL A 251 5.09 -1.76 17.98
N LEU A 252 5.53 -1.48 16.73
CA LEU A 252 6.90 -1.02 16.50
C LEU A 252 7.17 0.36 17.09
N PRO A 253 6.31 1.38 16.93
CA PRO A 253 6.52 2.68 17.57
C PRO A 253 6.57 2.56 19.08
N GLY A 254 5.69 1.77 19.69
CA GLY A 254 5.73 1.51 21.14
C GLY A 254 7.05 0.88 21.59
N ALA A 255 7.53 -0.14 20.86
CA ALA A 255 8.76 -0.84 21.19
C ALA A 255 10.03 0.00 20.97
N VAL A 256 10.08 0.80 19.90
CA VAL A 256 11.27 1.60 19.54
C VAL A 256 11.30 2.92 20.30
N LEU A 257 10.15 3.60 20.44
CA LEU A 257 10.08 4.94 21.03
C LEU A 257 9.80 4.92 22.52
N LEU A 258 9.27 3.82 23.07
CA LEU A 258 8.90 3.59 24.48
C LEU A 258 7.75 4.49 24.98
N TRP A 259 7.82 5.79 24.74
CA TRP A 259 6.77 6.76 25.01
C TRP A 259 6.46 7.59 23.76
N GLY A 260 5.35 8.33 23.79
CA GLY A 260 5.01 9.26 22.71
C GLY A 260 4.68 8.61 21.36
N ALA A 261 4.67 7.28 21.26
CA ALA A 261 4.47 6.54 20.02
C ALA A 261 3.18 6.94 19.27
N GLU A 262 2.06 7.08 19.98
CA GLU A 262 0.78 7.49 19.38
C GLU A 262 0.82 8.94 18.86
N LYS A 263 1.44 9.85 19.61
CA LYS A 263 1.66 11.26 19.21
C LYS A 263 2.61 11.33 18.00
N TYR A 264 3.65 10.48 17.97
CA TYR A 264 4.59 10.38 16.86
C TYR A 264 3.87 9.92 15.59
N VAL A 265 3.18 8.77 15.63
CA VAL A 265 2.49 8.20 14.46
C VAL A 265 1.35 9.12 13.98
N SER A 266 0.64 9.79 14.88
CA SER A 266 -0.43 10.73 14.49
C SER A 266 0.12 12.01 13.84
N SER A 267 1.35 12.42 14.14
CA SER A 267 1.98 13.56 13.44
C SER A 267 2.15 13.32 11.93
N TYR A 268 2.39 12.07 11.53
CA TYR A 268 2.45 11.66 10.12
C TYR A 268 1.06 11.56 9.49
N ALA A 269 0.04 11.15 10.24
CA ALA A 269 -1.34 11.18 9.77
C ALA A 269 -1.84 12.63 9.56
N ALA A 270 -1.48 13.55 10.45
CA ALA A 270 -1.79 14.97 10.33
C ALA A 270 -1.03 15.64 9.18
N ALA A 271 0.25 15.28 8.96
CA ALA A 271 1.04 15.78 7.83
C ALA A 271 0.50 15.31 6.47
N ALA A 272 0.00 14.07 6.39
CA ALA A 272 -0.69 13.57 5.20
C ALA A 272 -2.02 14.31 4.96
N ALA A 273 -2.72 14.71 6.02
CA ALA A 273 -3.95 15.50 5.94
C ALA A 273 -3.70 16.98 5.58
N THR A 274 -2.61 17.59 6.05
CA THR A 274 -2.25 18.98 5.70
C THR A 274 -1.65 19.10 4.31
N ALA A 275 -0.91 18.10 3.82
CA ALA A 275 -0.47 18.03 2.42
C ALA A 275 -1.66 17.91 1.44
N ALA A 276 -2.77 17.31 1.88
CA ALA A 276 -4.04 17.31 1.14
C ALA A 276 -4.81 18.65 1.26
N GLY A 277 -4.47 19.51 2.24
CA GLY A 277 -5.13 20.79 2.51
C GLY A 277 -4.41 22.04 1.99
N SER A 278 -3.12 21.95 1.62
CA SER A 278 -2.32 23.10 1.16
C SER A 278 -2.47 23.41 -0.34
N GLY A 279 -3.44 22.80 -1.03
CA GLY A 279 -3.75 23.08 -2.43
C GLY A 279 -4.53 24.38 -2.70
N GLY A 280 -4.78 25.22 -1.69
CA GLY A 280 -5.54 26.47 -1.83
C GLY A 280 -4.97 27.63 -1.01
N ALA A 281 -4.81 28.77 -1.67
CA ALA A 281 -4.54 30.11 -1.15
C ALA A 281 -3.07 30.52 -0.92
N ALA A 282 -2.36 30.78 -2.03
CA ALA A 282 -1.50 31.97 -2.13
C ALA A 282 -2.29 33.07 -2.85
N ALA A 283 -3.10 33.83 -2.10
CA ALA A 283 -3.58 35.14 -2.50
C ALA A 283 -3.72 35.99 -1.23
N GLY A 284 -3.00 37.11 -1.18
CA GLY A 284 -2.79 37.92 0.01
C GLY A 284 -4.08 38.50 0.60
N GLY A 285 -4.08 38.61 1.92
CA GLY A 285 -5.09 39.34 2.68
C GLY A 285 -4.72 39.32 4.17
N SER A 286 -4.07 40.38 4.64
CA SER A 286 -3.88 40.62 6.07
C SER A 286 -5.23 40.73 6.76
N VAL A 287 -5.58 39.78 7.63
CA VAL A 287 -6.69 39.95 8.57
C VAL A 287 -6.14 40.56 9.85
N VAL A 288 -6.47 41.84 10.03
CA VAL A 288 -6.26 42.61 11.27
C VAL A 288 -7.07 41.93 12.37
N ALA A 289 -6.41 41.52 13.45
CA ALA A 289 -7.06 41.04 14.66
C ALA A 289 -7.82 42.21 15.32
N ALA A 290 -9.15 42.23 15.18
CA ALA A 290 -10.03 43.05 15.99
C ALA A 290 -10.55 42.20 17.16
N GLY A 291 -10.10 42.54 18.37
CA GLY A 291 -10.41 41.80 19.60
C GLY A 291 -11.83 42.02 20.14
N LEU A 292 -12.30 41.06 20.93
CA LEU A 292 -13.30 41.18 21.99
C LEU A 292 -13.04 40.06 23.05
N PRO A 293 -13.50 40.23 24.31
CA PRO A 293 -12.65 40.10 25.49
C PRO A 293 -12.64 38.73 26.18
N ALA A 294 -11.56 38.49 26.91
CA ALA A 294 -11.38 37.39 27.84
C ALA A 294 -12.23 37.57 29.10
N ALA A 295 -13.30 36.79 29.26
CA ALA A 295 -13.85 36.46 30.57
C ALA A 295 -14.78 35.24 30.47
N GLN A 296 -14.44 34.22 31.25
CA GLN A 296 -15.26 33.07 31.66
C GLN A 296 -15.56 32.01 30.61
N LEU A 297 -14.93 30.84 30.76
CA LEU A 297 -15.61 29.58 31.09
C LEU A 297 -14.57 28.60 31.63
N ALA A 298 -14.55 28.48 32.96
CA ALA A 298 -13.95 27.34 33.64
C ALA A 298 -14.93 26.15 33.55
N GLY A 299 -14.42 24.98 33.14
CA GLY A 299 -14.98 23.67 33.46
C GLY A 299 -16.21 23.19 32.67
N ALA A 300 -15.98 22.53 31.54
CA ALA A 300 -16.75 21.33 31.13
C ALA A 300 -16.02 20.61 29.97
N SER A 301 -15.57 19.39 30.24
CA SER A 301 -15.05 18.44 29.26
C SER A 301 -16.19 17.96 28.35
N LEU A 302 -16.10 18.14 27.03
CA LEU A 302 -16.71 17.21 26.08
C LEU A 302 -16.10 17.33 24.67
N ALA A 303 -15.85 16.18 24.09
CA ALA A 303 -15.36 15.97 22.74
C ALA A 303 -16.31 16.57 21.68
N VAL A 304 -15.74 17.35 20.76
CA VAL A 304 -16.28 17.55 19.40
C VAL A 304 -15.10 17.78 18.46
N VAL A 305 -14.70 16.75 17.71
CA VAL A 305 -14.02 16.92 16.42
C VAL A 305 -15.11 16.71 15.37
N THR A 306 -15.75 17.80 14.95
CA THR A 306 -16.60 17.81 13.75
C THR A 306 -15.92 18.63 12.68
N ALA A 307 -15.88 18.01 11.49
CA ALA A 307 -15.37 18.50 10.24
C ALA A 307 -15.86 19.92 9.89
N VAL A 308 -14.96 20.72 9.33
CA VAL A 308 -15.32 21.84 8.46
C VAL A 308 -14.78 21.53 7.08
N GLY A 309 -15.67 21.03 6.22
CA GLY A 309 -15.54 21.24 4.79
C GLY A 309 -16.05 22.64 4.47
N ALA A 310 -15.29 23.41 3.71
CA ALA A 310 -15.74 24.66 3.13
C ALA A 310 -15.32 24.71 1.66
N LEU A 311 -16.34 24.74 0.80
CA LEU A 311 -16.28 25.04 -0.63
C LEU A 311 -15.62 26.41 -0.87
N VAL A 312 -14.66 26.46 -1.77
CA VAL A 312 -14.33 27.70 -2.51
C VAL A 312 -14.65 27.45 -3.98
N TYR A 313 -15.74 28.06 -4.44
CA TYR A 313 -16.13 28.11 -5.84
C TYR A 313 -15.38 29.27 -6.50
N VAL A 314 -14.30 28.99 -7.25
CA VAL A 314 -13.70 29.99 -8.14
C VAL A 314 -14.30 29.80 -9.53
N ALA A 315 -15.12 30.74 -9.95
CA ALA A 315 -15.58 30.84 -11.33
C ALA A 315 -14.43 31.30 -12.23
N VAL A 316 -14.11 30.52 -13.26
CA VAL A 316 -13.27 30.97 -14.39
C VAL A 316 -14.07 30.78 -15.69
N PRO A 317 -14.19 31.82 -16.54
CA PRO A 317 -14.96 31.77 -17.77
C PRO A 317 -14.25 30.93 -18.83
N GLN A 318 -15.06 30.25 -19.65
CA GLN A 318 -14.58 29.43 -20.77
C GLN A 318 -14.05 30.32 -21.90
N GLY A 319 -12.78 30.14 -22.24
CA GLY A 319 -12.15 30.64 -23.46
C GLY A 319 -11.93 29.48 -24.44
N THR A 320 -12.30 29.72 -25.68
CA THR A 320 -12.49 28.79 -26.80
C THR A 320 -11.21 28.18 -27.39
N ASP A 321 -11.43 27.04 -28.05
CA ASP A 321 -10.58 26.27 -28.97
C ASP A 321 -9.41 26.99 -29.66
N ALA A 322 -8.27 26.29 -29.76
CA ALA A 322 -7.63 25.91 -31.04
C ALA A 322 -6.31 25.15 -30.82
N GLY A 323 -6.07 24.12 -31.66
CA GLY A 323 -4.70 23.73 -32.00
C GLY A 323 -4.32 22.26 -31.76
N ARG A 324 -4.87 21.36 -32.57
CA ARG A 324 -4.34 20.01 -32.80
C ARG A 324 -2.92 20.10 -33.37
N ALA A 325 -1.95 19.50 -32.67
CA ALA A 325 -0.59 19.28 -33.19
C ALA A 325 -0.31 17.77 -33.21
N ASP A 326 -0.03 17.24 -34.41
CA ASP A 326 0.37 15.86 -34.65
C ASP A 326 1.77 15.58 -34.07
N PRO A 327 2.07 14.34 -33.63
CA PRO A 327 3.38 13.96 -33.11
C PRO A 327 4.42 13.79 -34.24
N PRO A 328 5.71 14.10 -34.02
CA PRO A 328 6.73 13.91 -35.04
C PRO A 328 7.17 12.44 -35.14
N ALA A 329 7.42 12.03 -36.39
CA ALA A 329 7.92 10.73 -36.79
C ALA A 329 9.34 10.46 -36.25
N VAL A 330 9.56 9.24 -35.76
CA VAL A 330 10.88 8.73 -35.36
C VAL A 330 11.66 8.34 -36.61
N SER A 331 12.85 8.92 -36.77
CA SER A 331 13.78 8.62 -37.85
C SER A 331 14.79 7.57 -37.37
N GLU A 332 14.76 6.37 -37.98
CA GLU A 332 15.76 5.32 -37.76
C GLU A 332 17.11 5.70 -38.40
N ALA A 333 18.19 5.53 -37.63
CA ALA A 333 19.56 5.67 -38.11
C ALA A 333 20.07 4.36 -38.76
N PRO A 334 20.90 4.44 -39.82
CA PRO A 334 21.30 3.27 -40.60
C PRO A 334 22.57 2.61 -40.05
N THR A 335 22.62 1.27 -40.07
CA THR A 335 23.87 0.51 -39.91
C THR A 335 24.18 -0.25 -41.20
N ARG A 336 25.38 -0.03 -41.75
CA ARG A 336 25.96 -0.74 -42.91
C ARG A 336 27.09 -1.69 -42.46
N PRO A 337 27.54 -2.64 -43.32
CA PRO A 337 27.81 -4.01 -42.92
C PRO A 337 29.24 -4.52 -43.24
N GLY A 338 29.50 -5.75 -42.77
CA GLY A 338 30.51 -6.69 -43.31
C GLY A 338 31.86 -6.65 -42.58
N ALA A 339 32.63 -7.73 -42.42
CA ALA A 339 32.52 -9.14 -42.84
C ALA A 339 33.67 -9.91 -42.12
N GLY A 340 33.54 -11.23 -41.93
CA GLY A 340 34.66 -12.05 -41.42
C GLY A 340 34.34 -13.48 -41.03
N ARG A 341 34.24 -14.36 -42.03
CA ARG A 341 33.86 -15.79 -42.05
C ARG A 341 34.95 -16.78 -41.57
N ALA A 342 34.55 -17.91 -40.98
CA ALA A 342 34.97 -19.33 -41.24
C ALA A 342 34.79 -20.23 -39.99
N ALA A 343 34.49 -21.53 -39.98
CA ALA A 343 33.78 -22.51 -40.81
C ALA A 343 33.83 -23.88 -40.04
N ALA A 344 32.66 -24.48 -39.73
CA ALA A 344 32.25 -25.92 -39.72
C ALA A 344 33.11 -27.06 -39.05
N PRO A 345 32.61 -28.32 -38.87
CA PRO A 345 31.24 -28.85 -38.60
C PRO A 345 31.14 -29.98 -37.50
N THR A 346 29.89 -30.43 -37.29
CA THR A 346 29.26 -31.56 -36.51
C THR A 346 29.85 -32.99 -36.74
N PRO A 347 29.48 -34.08 -35.99
CA PRO A 347 28.14 -34.72 -36.07
C PRO A 347 27.56 -35.36 -34.77
N ALA A 348 26.24 -35.63 -34.82
CA ALA A 348 25.47 -36.50 -33.93
C ALA A 348 25.25 -37.90 -34.57
N PRO A 349 24.80 -38.92 -33.80
CA PRO A 349 24.03 -40.06 -34.34
C PRO A 349 22.69 -40.23 -33.58
N SER A 350 21.53 -40.22 -34.25
CA SER A 350 20.82 -41.33 -34.93
C SER A 350 20.08 -42.30 -33.99
N ALA A 351 18.75 -42.25 -34.07
CA ALA A 351 17.81 -43.27 -33.60
C ALA A 351 17.66 -44.42 -34.62
N PRO A 352 17.08 -45.56 -34.20
CA PRO A 352 16.37 -46.43 -35.13
C PRO A 352 14.92 -46.70 -34.69
N THR A 353 13.98 -46.54 -35.62
CA THR A 353 12.73 -47.30 -35.70
C THR A 353 12.96 -48.55 -36.55
N PRO A 354 12.20 -49.62 -36.30
CA PRO A 354 11.32 -50.19 -37.34
C PRO A 354 10.00 -50.71 -36.70
N ASP A 355 8.92 -51.08 -37.37
CA ASP A 355 8.30 -50.85 -38.68
C ASP A 355 6.95 -51.64 -38.61
N THR A 356 6.06 -51.41 -39.58
CA THR A 356 5.01 -52.35 -40.06
C THR A 356 3.62 -52.46 -39.36
N SER A 357 2.68 -51.63 -39.84
CA SER A 357 1.48 -51.99 -40.69
C SER A 357 0.44 -53.06 -40.25
N PRO A 358 -0.77 -53.13 -40.87
CA PRO A 358 -2.03 -52.85 -40.18
C PRO A 358 -3.06 -54.00 -40.27
N SER A 359 -4.19 -53.88 -39.57
CA SER A 359 -5.39 -54.67 -39.87
C SER A 359 -6.66 -53.83 -39.81
N SER A 360 -7.26 -53.66 -40.98
CA SER A 360 -8.67 -53.34 -41.25
C SER A 360 -9.58 -54.41 -40.63
N VAL A 361 -10.86 -54.15 -40.32
CA VAL A 361 -12.04 -54.17 -41.23
C VAL A 361 -13.27 -53.61 -40.44
N PRO A 362 -14.32 -53.11 -41.12
CA PRO A 362 -15.15 -51.98 -40.67
C PRO A 362 -16.59 -52.38 -40.28
N THR A 363 -17.38 -51.40 -39.80
CA THR A 363 -18.85 -51.46 -39.89
C THR A 363 -19.44 -50.06 -40.06
N SER A 364 -19.60 -49.67 -41.33
CA SER A 364 -20.87 -49.31 -41.98
C SER A 364 -21.94 -48.45 -41.26
N VAL A 365 -22.04 -47.22 -41.78
CA VAL A 365 -23.22 -46.42 -42.21
C VAL A 365 -24.33 -46.09 -41.19
N SER A 366 -24.57 -44.78 -41.00
CA SER A 366 -25.89 -44.18 -41.33
C SER A 366 -25.81 -42.65 -41.33
N THR A 367 -25.85 -42.07 -42.53
CA THR A 367 -26.21 -40.66 -42.80
C THR A 367 -27.70 -40.43 -42.55
N PHE A 368 -28.05 -39.42 -41.75
CA PHE A 368 -29.27 -38.64 -41.95
C PHE A 368 -29.03 -37.21 -41.46
N ALA A 369 -28.94 -36.28 -42.40
CA ALA A 369 -29.15 -34.87 -42.18
C ALA A 369 -30.66 -34.60 -42.20
N LEU A 370 -31.16 -33.82 -41.25
CA LEU A 370 -32.30 -32.91 -41.39
C LEU A 370 -32.47 -32.09 -40.09
N ALA A 371 -32.31 -30.78 -40.23
CA ALA A 371 -32.96 -29.65 -39.55
C ALA A 371 -33.13 -29.62 -38.00
N GLU A 372 -32.74 -28.47 -37.44
CA GLU A 372 -32.98 -27.99 -36.06
C GLU A 372 -34.45 -28.18 -35.60
N PRO A 373 -34.65 -28.34 -34.28
CA PRO A 373 -34.90 -27.14 -33.49
C PRO A 373 -33.97 -27.05 -32.27
N VAL A 374 -33.46 -25.84 -32.07
CA VAL A 374 -32.80 -25.35 -30.85
C VAL A 374 -33.61 -25.79 -29.64
N ARG A 375 -33.09 -26.76 -28.88
CA ARG A 375 -33.69 -27.19 -27.62
C ARG A 375 -33.27 -26.20 -26.55
N ALA A 376 -34.24 -25.42 -26.11
CA ALA A 376 -34.16 -24.44 -25.05
C ALA A 376 -33.33 -24.95 -23.86
N SER A 377 -32.20 -24.28 -23.63
CA SER A 377 -31.49 -24.32 -22.36
C SER A 377 -32.47 -23.95 -21.27
N THR A 378 -32.77 -24.92 -20.42
CA THR A 378 -33.64 -24.74 -19.26
C THR A 378 -32.98 -23.72 -18.35
N SER A 379 -33.54 -22.52 -18.30
CA SER A 379 -33.14 -21.46 -17.37
C SER A 379 -33.35 -21.96 -15.95
N VAL A 380 -32.24 -22.20 -15.25
CA VAL A 380 -32.25 -22.24 -13.79
C VAL A 380 -32.74 -20.86 -13.32
N PRO A 381 -33.79 -20.74 -12.49
CA PRO A 381 -34.20 -19.45 -11.99
C PRO A 381 -33.08 -18.93 -11.06
N ALA A 382 -32.40 -17.87 -11.51
CA ALA A 382 -31.40 -17.18 -10.73
C ALA A 382 -32.04 -16.65 -9.44
N ALA A 383 -31.42 -16.97 -8.31
CA ALA A 383 -31.63 -16.28 -7.05
C ALA A 383 -31.40 -14.76 -7.25
N PRO A 384 -32.03 -13.88 -6.46
CA PRO A 384 -32.17 -12.46 -6.78
C PRO A 384 -30.81 -11.81 -7.06
N ASP A 385 -30.69 -11.22 -8.25
CA ASP A 385 -29.57 -10.37 -8.64
C ASP A 385 -29.43 -9.24 -7.62
N GLU A 386 -28.28 -9.15 -6.96
CA GLU A 386 -28.01 -8.05 -6.05
C GLU A 386 -27.64 -6.84 -6.91
N ARG A 387 -28.65 -6.02 -7.22
CA ARG A 387 -28.45 -4.79 -7.98
C ARG A 387 -27.83 -3.73 -7.08
N THR A 388 -26.81 -3.05 -7.57
CA THR A 388 -26.16 -1.95 -6.84
C THR A 388 -25.70 -0.82 -7.74
N ARG A 389 -25.30 0.27 -7.10
CA ARG A 389 -24.47 1.31 -7.70
C ARG A 389 -23.06 1.19 -7.16
N LEU A 390 -22.09 1.12 -8.06
CA LEU A 390 -20.67 1.09 -7.72
C LEU A 390 -20.16 2.54 -7.65
N ARG A 391 -20.14 3.13 -6.45
CA ARG A 391 -19.65 4.49 -6.22
C ARG A 391 -18.20 4.46 -5.80
N ILE A 392 -17.32 5.18 -6.46
CA ILE A 392 -15.89 5.17 -6.15
C ILE A 392 -15.68 5.87 -4.81
N ASP A 393 -14.98 5.22 -3.87
CA ASP A 393 -14.91 5.72 -2.48
C ASP A 393 -14.20 7.08 -2.37
N SER A 394 -13.20 7.34 -3.23
CA SER A 394 -12.47 8.61 -3.24
C SER A 394 -13.26 9.79 -3.80
N THR A 395 -14.02 9.59 -4.88
CA THR A 395 -14.71 10.69 -5.58
C THR A 395 -16.20 10.76 -5.25
N GLY A 396 -16.77 9.69 -4.71
CA GLY A 396 -18.21 9.54 -4.49
C GLY A 396 -19.03 9.42 -5.78
N LEU A 397 -18.37 9.44 -6.94
CA LEU A 397 -18.99 9.36 -8.26
C LEU A 397 -19.33 7.92 -8.62
N CYS A 398 -20.35 7.76 -9.47
CA CYS A 398 -20.82 6.46 -9.90
C CYS A 398 -20.03 5.98 -11.12
N MET A 399 -19.68 4.69 -11.13
CA MET A 399 -19.20 4.05 -12.35
C MET A 399 -20.35 3.87 -13.34
N GLU A 400 -20.19 4.41 -14.54
CA GLU A 400 -21.17 4.36 -15.61
C GLU A 400 -20.58 3.84 -16.92
N ILE A 401 -21.45 3.34 -17.80
CA ILE A 401 -21.13 3.26 -19.22
C ILE A 401 -21.50 4.60 -19.88
N PRO A 402 -20.56 5.29 -20.55
CA PRO A 402 -20.80 6.56 -21.20
C PRO A 402 -22.10 6.61 -22.02
N GLY A 403 -23.06 7.42 -21.57
CA GLY A 403 -24.35 7.62 -22.24
C GLY A 403 -25.19 6.35 -22.41
N GLY A 404 -24.89 5.27 -21.68
CA GLY A 404 -25.53 3.96 -21.86
C GLY A 404 -25.27 3.31 -23.22
N SER A 405 -24.13 3.61 -23.86
CA SER A 405 -23.74 2.98 -25.13
C SER A 405 -23.83 1.46 -25.05
N ARG A 406 -24.43 0.83 -26.06
CA ARG A 406 -24.54 -0.64 -26.18
C ARG A 406 -23.42 -1.23 -27.05
N GLU A 407 -22.40 -0.44 -27.38
CA GLU A 407 -21.27 -0.90 -28.18
C GLU A 407 -20.34 -1.82 -27.36
N VAL A 408 -20.03 -2.99 -27.90
CA VAL A 408 -19.00 -3.87 -27.34
C VAL A 408 -17.66 -3.13 -27.39
N GLY A 409 -16.93 -3.14 -26.27
CA GLY A 409 -15.67 -2.44 -26.12
C GLY A 409 -15.77 -1.06 -25.45
N ALA A 410 -16.97 -0.55 -25.17
CA ALA A 410 -17.10 0.72 -24.44
C ALA A 410 -16.47 0.59 -23.03
N GLN A 411 -15.64 1.57 -22.69
CA GLN A 411 -14.94 1.61 -21.41
C GLN A 411 -15.80 2.36 -20.38
N PRO A 412 -15.97 1.84 -19.15
CA PRO A 412 -16.66 2.57 -18.10
C PRO A 412 -15.86 3.80 -17.69
N ARG A 413 -16.57 4.81 -17.18
CA ARG A 413 -15.99 5.99 -16.58
C ARG A 413 -16.71 6.33 -15.28
N GLU A 414 -16.12 7.19 -14.47
CA GLU A 414 -16.87 7.84 -13.41
C GLU A 414 -17.71 9.01 -13.92
N ALA A 415 -18.87 9.20 -13.29
CA ALA A 415 -19.78 10.31 -13.57
C ALA A 415 -20.64 10.62 -12.34
N ALA A 416 -21.29 11.79 -12.38
CA ALA A 416 -22.27 12.16 -11.36
C ALA A 416 -23.36 11.08 -11.25
N CYS A 417 -23.67 10.67 -10.02
CA CYS A 417 -24.70 9.69 -9.74
C CYS A 417 -26.09 10.26 -10.08
N SER A 418 -26.63 9.88 -11.23
CA SER A 418 -27.97 10.27 -11.72
C SER A 418 -29.04 9.23 -11.37
N GLY A 419 -28.64 8.00 -11.05
CA GLY A 419 -29.56 6.87 -10.88
C GLY A 419 -30.08 6.30 -12.20
N ALA A 420 -29.46 6.67 -13.33
CA ALA A 420 -29.78 6.06 -14.61
C ALA A 420 -29.38 4.58 -14.64
N SER A 421 -30.09 3.77 -15.43
CA SER A 421 -29.86 2.33 -15.52
C SER A 421 -28.44 1.95 -15.98
N HIS A 422 -27.75 2.82 -16.73
CA HIS A 422 -26.35 2.60 -17.14
C HIS A 422 -25.32 2.87 -16.02
N GLN A 423 -25.78 3.27 -14.83
CA GLN A 423 -24.99 3.40 -13.60
C GLN A 423 -25.31 2.29 -12.58
N GLU A 424 -26.25 1.40 -12.91
CA GLU A 424 -26.64 0.26 -12.09
C GLU A 424 -25.99 -1.02 -12.61
N TRP A 425 -25.59 -1.88 -11.68
CA TRP A 425 -24.87 -3.11 -11.95
C TRP A 425 -25.56 -4.28 -11.24
N ASP A 426 -26.01 -5.26 -12.02
CA ASP A 426 -26.45 -6.55 -11.50
C ASP A 426 -25.21 -7.40 -11.20
N VAL A 427 -25.10 -7.87 -9.96
CA VAL A 427 -23.96 -8.67 -9.50
C VAL A 427 -24.38 -10.13 -9.38
N THR A 428 -24.10 -10.88 -10.44
CA THR A 428 -24.55 -12.27 -10.55
C THR A 428 -23.46 -13.20 -10.00
N PRO A 429 -23.72 -13.94 -8.90
CA PRO A 429 -22.76 -14.88 -8.35
C PRO A 429 -22.49 -16.05 -9.30
N GLN A 430 -21.23 -16.49 -9.34
CA GLN A 430 -20.77 -17.64 -10.11
C GLN A 430 -20.59 -18.87 -9.19
N GLU A 431 -20.43 -20.08 -9.75
CA GLU A 431 -20.40 -21.39 -9.04
C GLU A 431 -19.50 -21.44 -7.78
N LYS A 432 -18.50 -20.55 -7.65
CA LYS A 432 -17.63 -20.40 -6.47
C LYS A 432 -17.99 -19.15 -5.66
N ARG A 433 -18.21 -19.30 -4.34
CA ARG A 433 -18.46 -18.18 -3.40
C ARG A 433 -17.40 -17.07 -3.55
N ARG A 434 -17.87 -15.83 -3.75
CA ARG A 434 -17.14 -14.56 -4.02
C ARG A 434 -16.70 -14.28 -5.46
N ARG A 435 -16.94 -15.19 -6.42
CA ARG A 435 -16.79 -14.86 -7.85
C ARG A 435 -18.12 -14.33 -8.38
N VAL A 436 -18.06 -13.21 -9.08
CA VAL A 436 -19.23 -12.51 -9.60
C VAL A 436 -18.98 -12.09 -11.03
N MET A 437 -20.05 -12.00 -11.79
CA MET A 437 -20.08 -11.32 -13.06
C MET A 437 -20.83 -10.00 -12.86
N LEU A 438 -20.28 -8.91 -13.37
CA LEU A 438 -20.88 -7.58 -13.26
C LEU A 438 -21.56 -7.26 -14.60
N ARG A 439 -22.90 -7.25 -14.60
CA ARG A 439 -23.69 -6.89 -15.77
C ARG A 439 -24.25 -5.49 -15.60
N ASN A 440 -24.04 -4.63 -16.57
CA ASN A 440 -24.64 -3.29 -16.55
C ASN A 440 -26.13 -3.39 -16.88
N VAL A 441 -26.99 -2.77 -16.07
CA VAL A 441 -28.46 -2.85 -16.22
C VAL A 441 -28.93 -2.14 -17.50
N GLY A 442 -28.36 -0.98 -17.82
CA GLY A 442 -28.76 -0.17 -18.97
C GLY A 442 -28.33 -0.75 -20.32
N THR A 443 -27.15 -1.36 -20.39
CA THR A 443 -26.61 -1.93 -21.64
C THR A 443 -26.87 -3.42 -21.78
N GLY A 444 -27.06 -4.13 -20.67
CA GLY A 444 -27.21 -5.58 -20.63
C GLY A 444 -25.91 -6.35 -20.90
N LEU A 445 -24.78 -5.67 -21.04
CA LEU A 445 -23.44 -6.23 -21.30
C LEU A 445 -22.65 -6.41 -20.00
N CYS A 446 -21.67 -7.31 -20.04
CA CYS A 446 -20.86 -7.67 -18.88
C CYS A 446 -19.49 -6.99 -18.91
N LEU A 447 -18.97 -6.69 -17.72
CA LEU A 447 -17.69 -6.05 -17.55
C LEU A 447 -16.56 -7.07 -17.74
N SER A 448 -15.62 -6.78 -18.66
CA SER A 448 -14.49 -7.64 -19.02
C SER A 448 -13.16 -6.91 -18.82
N HIS A 449 -12.20 -7.58 -18.20
CA HIS A 449 -10.81 -7.11 -18.07
C HIS A 449 -9.91 -7.68 -19.17
N THR A 450 -8.74 -7.09 -19.36
CA THR A 450 -7.79 -7.55 -20.40
C THR A 450 -6.99 -8.81 -20.03
N GLY A 451 -7.00 -9.20 -18.74
CA GLY A 451 -6.20 -10.34 -18.25
C GLY A 451 -4.71 -10.01 -18.11
N THR A 452 -4.33 -8.76 -18.36
CA THR A 452 -2.96 -8.28 -18.17
C THR A 452 -2.76 -7.78 -16.73
N THR A 453 -1.52 -7.85 -16.25
CA THR A 453 -1.12 -7.24 -14.98
C THR A 453 -0.55 -5.83 -15.16
N THR A 454 -0.72 -5.24 -16.35
CA THR A 454 -0.25 -3.90 -16.66
C THR A 454 -1.11 -2.87 -15.91
N PRO A 455 -0.53 -2.00 -15.05
CA PRO A 455 -1.29 -0.98 -14.35
C PRO A 455 -2.02 -0.05 -15.32
N GLY A 456 -3.30 0.22 -15.03
CA GLY A 456 -4.14 1.07 -15.88
C GLY A 456 -4.65 0.38 -17.14
N ALA A 457 -4.56 -0.94 -17.24
CA ALA A 457 -5.14 -1.69 -18.36
C ALA A 457 -6.67 -1.48 -18.40
N PRO A 458 -7.23 -1.10 -19.57
CA PRO A 458 -8.62 -0.68 -19.67
C PRO A 458 -9.57 -1.84 -19.36
N VAL A 459 -10.72 -1.51 -18.80
CA VAL A 459 -11.84 -2.44 -18.62
C VAL A 459 -12.90 -2.07 -19.64
N ARG A 460 -13.56 -3.05 -20.25
CA ARG A 460 -14.53 -2.80 -21.33
C ARG A 460 -15.76 -3.67 -21.16
N GLN A 461 -16.90 -3.22 -21.66
CA GLN A 461 -18.08 -4.08 -21.73
C GLN A 461 -17.99 -5.05 -22.92
N ALA A 462 -18.46 -6.27 -22.72
CA ALA A 462 -18.52 -7.32 -23.72
C ALA A 462 -19.83 -8.12 -23.60
N ALA A 463 -20.14 -8.95 -24.60
CA ALA A 463 -21.25 -9.88 -24.50
C ALA A 463 -21.02 -10.82 -23.30
N CYS A 464 -22.05 -10.98 -22.46
CA CYS A 464 -21.96 -11.78 -21.25
C CYS A 464 -21.69 -13.25 -21.57
N ASP A 465 -20.57 -13.76 -21.07
CA ASP A 465 -20.19 -15.17 -21.16
C ASP A 465 -19.64 -15.64 -19.81
N SER A 466 -20.41 -16.50 -19.13
CA SER A 466 -20.00 -17.08 -17.84
C SER A 466 -18.79 -18.02 -17.94
N GLY A 467 -18.46 -18.49 -19.15
CA GLY A 467 -17.27 -19.30 -19.43
C GLY A 467 -16.00 -18.47 -19.66
N ASP A 468 -16.13 -17.18 -19.94
CA ASP A 468 -15.00 -16.28 -20.17
C ASP A 468 -14.40 -15.84 -18.83
N ALA A 469 -13.20 -16.34 -18.52
CA ALA A 469 -12.49 -16.00 -17.29
C ALA A 469 -12.22 -14.50 -17.14
N LEU A 470 -12.21 -13.72 -18.23
CA LEU A 470 -12.00 -12.28 -18.22
C LEU A 470 -13.21 -11.47 -17.72
N GLN A 471 -14.38 -12.11 -17.63
CA GLN A 471 -15.62 -11.51 -17.13
C GLN A 471 -15.91 -11.88 -15.68
N ILE A 472 -15.02 -12.66 -15.05
CA ILE A 472 -15.19 -13.20 -13.72
C ILE A 472 -14.36 -12.40 -12.73
N TRP A 473 -15.05 -11.66 -11.87
CA TRP A 473 -14.46 -10.80 -10.85
C TRP A 473 -14.52 -11.45 -9.47
N SER A 474 -13.56 -11.14 -8.62
CA SER A 474 -13.64 -11.43 -7.19
C SER A 474 -14.10 -10.18 -6.45
N ILE A 475 -15.04 -10.34 -5.52
CA ILE A 475 -15.51 -9.26 -4.67
C ILE A 475 -15.18 -9.54 -3.19
N ASN A 476 -14.53 -8.59 -2.54
CA ASN A 476 -14.29 -8.58 -1.10
C ASN A 476 -15.12 -7.45 -0.49
N ARG A 477 -16.14 -7.81 0.29
CA ARG A 477 -16.97 -6.86 1.04
C ARG A 477 -16.34 -6.62 2.41
N HIS A 478 -16.33 -5.36 2.84
CA HIS A 478 -15.91 -4.91 4.16
C HIS A 478 -17.16 -4.62 4.98
N ASP A 479 -17.44 -5.50 5.95
CA ASP A 479 -18.75 -5.66 6.60
C ASP A 479 -19.16 -4.48 7.51
N ASP A 480 -18.28 -3.51 7.77
CA ASP A 480 -18.50 -2.40 8.69
C ASP A 480 -18.84 -1.05 8.01
N ARG A 481 -18.66 -0.91 6.69
CA ARG A 481 -18.83 0.38 5.98
C ARG A 481 -19.52 0.33 4.61
N GLY A 482 -20.04 -0.83 4.19
CA GLY A 482 -20.65 -0.97 2.85
C GLY A 482 -19.64 -0.75 1.71
N MET A 483 -18.37 -1.04 1.95
CA MET A 483 -17.29 -0.93 0.95
C MET A 483 -16.98 -2.29 0.34
N ALA A 484 -16.70 -2.31 -0.96
CA ALA A 484 -16.30 -3.49 -1.69
C ALA A 484 -15.06 -3.22 -2.55
N GLY A 485 -14.07 -4.09 -2.44
CA GLY A 485 -12.97 -4.19 -3.39
C GLY A 485 -13.33 -5.23 -4.47
N ILE A 486 -13.23 -4.84 -5.74
CA ILE A 486 -13.48 -5.72 -6.90
C ILE A 486 -12.15 -5.94 -7.61
N PHE A 487 -11.76 -7.18 -7.87
CA PHE A 487 -10.42 -7.50 -8.39
C PHE A 487 -10.39 -8.79 -9.23
N THR A 488 -9.38 -8.90 -10.09
CA THR A 488 -9.13 -10.08 -10.93
C THR A 488 -8.43 -11.20 -10.14
N SER A 489 -8.28 -12.39 -10.75
CA SER A 489 -7.51 -13.50 -10.15
C SER A 489 -6.06 -13.14 -9.84
N ASP A 490 -5.47 -12.23 -10.61
CA ASP A 490 -4.09 -11.78 -10.49
C ASP A 490 -3.95 -10.56 -9.57
N ASN A 491 -4.97 -10.31 -8.74
CA ASN A 491 -4.99 -9.25 -7.73
C ASN A 491 -4.92 -7.82 -8.32
N MET A 492 -5.44 -7.65 -9.54
CA MET A 492 -5.62 -6.33 -10.16
C MET A 492 -7.00 -5.80 -9.79
N TYR A 493 -7.05 -4.64 -9.14
CA TYR A 493 -8.27 -4.04 -8.63
C TYR A 493 -8.92 -3.15 -9.68
N LEU A 494 -10.24 -3.25 -9.78
CA LEU A 494 -11.09 -2.37 -10.55
C LEU A 494 -11.18 -1.01 -9.85
N GLY A 495 -10.97 0.07 -10.59
CA GLY A 495 -11.09 1.43 -10.08
C GLY A 495 -10.63 2.46 -11.11
N LEU A 496 -10.32 3.67 -10.66
CA LEU A 496 -9.89 4.73 -11.57
C LEU A 496 -8.54 4.39 -12.22
N LYS A 497 -8.42 4.67 -13.52
CA LYS A 497 -7.14 4.51 -14.25
C LYS A 497 -6.06 5.39 -13.64
N GLN A 498 -6.40 6.64 -13.34
CA GLN A 498 -5.54 7.59 -12.62
C GLN A 498 -5.93 7.63 -11.14
N TRP A 499 -5.91 6.47 -10.48
CA TRP A 499 -6.31 6.31 -9.08
C TRP A 499 -5.49 7.18 -8.10
N ALA A 500 -4.21 7.44 -8.37
CA ALA A 500 -3.36 8.15 -7.42
C ALA A 500 -3.67 9.66 -7.36
N PRO A 501 -3.78 10.38 -8.51
CA PRO A 501 -4.32 11.74 -8.52
C PRO A 501 -5.74 11.83 -7.96
N ALA A 502 -6.62 10.89 -8.33
CA ALA A 502 -7.99 10.86 -7.85
C ALA A 502 -8.10 10.74 -6.32
N ALA A 503 -7.28 9.90 -5.70
CA ALA A 503 -7.24 9.74 -4.24
C ALA A 503 -6.76 11.00 -3.50
N ARG A 504 -6.02 11.87 -4.19
CA ARG A 504 -5.56 13.17 -3.66
C ARG A 504 -6.51 14.32 -4.00
N GLY A 505 -7.61 14.06 -4.73
CA GLY A 505 -8.51 15.11 -5.21
C GLY A 505 -7.94 15.96 -6.35
N GLU A 506 -6.88 15.49 -7.02
CA GLU A 506 -6.29 16.16 -8.17
C GLU A 506 -7.11 15.90 -9.45
N PRO A 507 -7.01 16.79 -10.47
CA PRO A 507 -7.58 16.54 -11.78
C PRO A 507 -7.08 15.20 -12.35
N HIS A 508 -8.01 14.40 -12.86
CA HIS A 508 -7.71 13.08 -13.39
C HIS A 508 -8.70 12.69 -14.48
N ASP A 509 -8.31 11.69 -15.26
CA ASP A 509 -9.19 11.06 -16.22
C ASP A 509 -10.24 10.19 -15.51
N SER A 510 -11.48 10.33 -15.97
CA SER A 510 -12.64 9.58 -15.49
C SER A 510 -12.62 8.09 -15.83
N LEU A 511 -11.72 7.62 -16.71
CA LEU A 511 -11.72 6.23 -17.18
C LEU A 511 -11.48 5.21 -16.06
N ILE A 512 -12.24 4.11 -16.11
CA ILE A 512 -12.09 2.95 -15.22
C ILE A 512 -11.14 1.92 -15.83
N ALA A 513 -10.24 1.39 -15.02
CA ALA A 513 -9.23 0.43 -15.42
C ALA A 513 -8.97 -0.60 -14.31
N THR A 514 -8.05 -1.52 -14.58
CA THR A 514 -7.47 -2.40 -13.54
C THR A 514 -6.09 -1.92 -13.14
N SER A 515 -5.82 -1.86 -11.84
CA SER A 515 -4.54 -1.46 -11.27
C SER A 515 -4.19 -2.33 -10.06
N PRO A 516 -2.91 -2.62 -9.77
CA PRO A 516 -2.55 -3.30 -8.53
C PRO A 516 -3.01 -2.48 -7.32
N HIS A 517 -3.31 -3.15 -6.21
CA HIS A 517 -3.79 -2.53 -4.97
C HIS A 517 -2.69 -1.78 -4.23
N TYR A 518 -2.24 -0.67 -4.80
CA TYR A 518 -1.25 0.18 -4.16
C TYR A 518 -1.92 0.96 -3.01
N TYR A 519 -1.32 0.84 -1.81
CA TYR A 519 -1.62 1.66 -0.63
C TYR A 519 -3.07 1.62 -0.11
N LEU A 520 -3.86 0.58 -0.40
CA LEU A 520 -5.27 0.52 0.00
C LEU A 520 -6.08 1.75 -0.49
N SER A 521 -5.72 2.33 -1.65
CA SER A 521 -6.29 3.59 -2.11
C SER A 521 -7.84 3.55 -2.18
N PRO A 522 -8.54 4.60 -1.70
CA PRO A 522 -10.00 4.69 -1.81
C PRO A 522 -10.48 4.73 -3.27
N SER A 523 -9.64 5.14 -4.23
CA SER A 523 -9.98 5.14 -5.67
C SER A 523 -10.06 3.74 -6.30
N LEU A 524 -9.67 2.70 -5.56
CA LEU A 524 -9.74 1.28 -5.94
C LEU A 524 -10.78 0.50 -5.10
N HIS A 525 -11.65 1.22 -4.40
CA HIS A 525 -12.77 0.66 -3.64
C HIS A 525 -14.07 1.32 -4.08
N PHE A 526 -15.15 0.56 -3.96
CA PHE A 526 -16.49 1.05 -4.24
C PHE A 526 -17.31 1.06 -2.96
N ARG A 527 -17.99 2.15 -2.67
CA ARG A 527 -19.17 2.16 -1.82
C ARG A 527 -20.35 1.63 -2.59
N THR A 528 -21.14 0.85 -1.90
CA THR A 528 -22.17 0.01 -2.51
C THR A 528 -23.39 -0.01 -1.62
N ASP A 529 -24.58 -0.02 -2.22
CA ASP A 529 -25.85 0.25 -1.54
C ASP A 529 -26.45 -1.00 -0.85
N TRP A 530 -25.63 -2.02 -0.57
CA TRP A 530 -26.08 -3.35 -0.17
C TRP A 530 -25.63 -3.80 1.22
#